data_AF-E3NQV9-F1
#
_entry.id   AF-E3NQV9-F1
#
_cell.length_a   1.000
_cell.length_b   1.000
_cell.length_c   1.000
_cell.angle_alpha   90.00
_cell.angle_beta   90.00
_cell.angle_gamma   90.00
#
_symmetry.space_group_name_H-M   'P 1'
#
loop_
_entity.id
_entity.type
_entity.pdbx_description
1 polymer ?
#
loop_
_entity_poly.entity_id
_entity_poly.type
_entity_poly.pdbx_seq_one_letter_code
_entity_poly.pdbx_strand_id
1 'polypeptide(L)'
;MLRFEKDHPMIWLFGEENKDAFYKFKNNITGGASIVFHRYHEVNKTEITRPHYNDGEWTYDEKGKTVKKIVGFDANGLYLHSLGEEMPCGKLYFKENDDWRTIEEQVLCDSFFGFLEVDISVPKDKWNYFSEMSPIFVNKEYDETICGDYTQKLLKSLDRKPTKSRKLVVSLQAKKILIKSTRLRWMLEHGCIVTKLYGYIEAKRRRIFKGNSAFGRTGMDKNKHKKVTFCDEVQFNRAKNDFFYYDAEEYNGAYEVSKRSRKVKQNMTLQIACSVYDDSKLRMLKFYYDCIDKYVDRSDFQYIEMDTDSAYMAISNNSLEDLIKPEMREEFEKYKNNWFPRTDTEEHCRIDKRTPGLFKIEKEGDGMVALCSKTYCIWTNDNQSKVSSKGVQQKRNSSILTKEKYLECLVNKQTTDGVNKGYRYQNQEMKTYEQKK
;
A
#
# COMPACT_ATOMS: atom_id res chain seq x y z
N MET A 1 -5.63 -11.82 -36.89
CA MET A 1 -5.40 -11.79 -35.42
C MET A 1 -4.20 -12.63 -34.99
N LEU A 2 -4.09 -13.90 -35.37
CA LEU A 2 -3.03 -14.81 -34.89
C LEU A 2 -1.58 -14.31 -35.07
N ARG A 3 -1.26 -13.67 -36.21
CA ARG A 3 0.10 -13.14 -36.46
C ARG A 3 0.42 -11.89 -35.62
N PHE A 4 -0.54 -10.98 -35.47
CA PHE A 4 -0.38 -9.79 -34.63
C PHE A 4 -0.20 -10.16 -33.16
N GLU A 5 -0.92 -11.14 -32.63
CA GLU A 5 -0.78 -11.58 -31.24
C GLU A 5 0.55 -12.32 -30.95
N LYS A 6 1.17 -12.91 -31.97
CA LYS A 6 2.49 -13.54 -31.85
C LYS A 6 3.56 -12.49 -31.56
N ASP A 7 3.49 -11.36 -32.25
CA ASP A 7 4.47 -10.26 -32.17
C ASP A 7 4.06 -9.19 -31.13
N HIS A 8 2.78 -9.13 -30.79
CA HIS A 8 2.16 -8.14 -29.91
C HIS A 8 1.17 -8.82 -28.95
N PRO A 9 1.65 -9.51 -27.90
CA PRO A 9 0.77 -10.21 -26.98
C PRO A 9 -0.22 -9.24 -26.33
N MET A 10 -1.48 -9.65 -26.27
CA MET A 10 -2.60 -8.84 -25.76
C MET A 10 -3.03 -9.31 -24.37
N ILE A 11 -3.75 -8.46 -23.65
CA ILE A 11 -4.36 -8.82 -22.37
C ILE A 11 -5.60 -9.67 -22.63
N TRP A 12 -5.65 -10.88 -22.06
CA TRP A 12 -6.82 -11.76 -22.15
C TRP A 12 -7.66 -11.69 -20.89
N LEU A 13 -8.98 -11.74 -21.05
CA LEU A 13 -9.89 -11.91 -19.92
C LEU A 13 -9.91 -13.38 -19.48
N PHE A 14 -10.21 -13.61 -18.20
CA PHE A 14 -10.39 -14.96 -17.68
C PHE A 14 -11.73 -15.54 -18.15
N GLY A 15 -11.69 -16.80 -18.57
CA GLY A 15 -12.84 -17.64 -18.90
C GLY A 15 -12.96 -18.81 -17.92
N GLU A 16 -13.84 -19.76 -18.24
CA GLU A 16 -14.04 -20.95 -17.40
C GLU A 16 -12.80 -21.87 -17.43
N GLU A 17 -12.11 -21.93 -18.57
CA GLU A 17 -10.93 -22.77 -18.79
C GLU A 17 -9.72 -22.37 -17.94
N ASN A 18 -9.68 -21.15 -17.41
CA ASN A 18 -8.59 -20.64 -16.59
C ASN A 18 -9.06 -19.95 -15.31
N LYS A 19 -10.22 -20.38 -14.79
CA LYS A 19 -10.80 -19.85 -13.55
C LYS A 19 -9.87 -19.98 -12.34
N ASP A 20 -9.00 -20.99 -12.31
CA ASP A 20 -8.11 -21.20 -11.16
C ASP A 20 -7.10 -20.06 -11.06
N ALA A 21 -6.51 -19.64 -12.19
CA ALA A 21 -5.66 -18.45 -12.26
C ALA A 21 -6.43 -17.19 -11.80
N PHE A 22 -7.68 -17.02 -12.23
CA PHE A 22 -8.52 -15.91 -11.78
C PHE A 22 -8.67 -15.89 -10.25
N TYR A 23 -8.96 -17.03 -9.62
CA TYR A 23 -9.10 -17.10 -8.17
C TYR A 23 -7.77 -16.89 -7.43
N LYS A 24 -6.64 -17.32 -7.99
CA LYS A 24 -5.30 -16.99 -7.45
C LYS A 24 -5.11 -15.48 -7.37
N PHE A 25 -5.38 -14.75 -8.46
CA PHE A 25 -5.31 -13.28 -8.46
C PHE A 25 -6.33 -12.65 -7.50
N LYS A 26 -7.59 -13.08 -7.52
CA LYS A 26 -8.67 -12.51 -6.70
C LYS A 26 -8.41 -12.64 -5.21
N ASN A 27 -7.89 -13.78 -4.77
CA ASN A 27 -7.66 -14.04 -3.35
C ASN A 27 -6.40 -13.33 -2.83
N ASN A 28 -5.42 -13.10 -3.71
CA ASN A 28 -4.11 -12.51 -3.36
C ASN A 28 -3.98 -11.01 -3.66
N ILE A 29 -5.00 -10.35 -4.25
CA ILE A 29 -4.92 -8.92 -4.52
C ILE A 29 -4.74 -8.14 -3.21
N THR A 30 -3.66 -7.37 -3.13
CA THR A 30 -3.30 -6.49 -2.00
C THR A 30 -3.27 -5.06 -2.51
N GLY A 31 -3.91 -4.13 -1.79
CA GLY A 31 -3.94 -2.71 -2.18
C GLY A 31 -2.58 -2.02 -1.99
N GLY A 32 -2.60 -0.68 -1.99
CA GLY A 32 -1.46 0.15 -1.59
C GLY A 32 -1.08 -0.11 -0.12
N ALA A 33 0.23 -0.13 0.14
CA ALA A 33 0.74 -0.32 1.49
C ALA A 33 0.60 0.98 2.28
N SER A 34 0.01 0.91 3.48
CA SER A 34 0.03 2.04 4.42
C SER A 34 0.46 1.56 5.81
N ILE A 35 1.62 2.02 6.24
CA ILE A 35 2.38 1.46 7.36
C ILE A 35 2.93 2.60 8.20
N VAL A 36 2.74 2.49 9.52
CA VAL A 36 3.42 3.35 10.49
C VAL A 36 4.57 2.54 11.07
N PHE A 37 5.78 3.05 10.91
CA PHE A 37 7.01 2.43 11.39
C PHE A 37 7.36 3.00 12.77
N HIS A 38 7.35 4.33 12.88
CA HIS A 38 7.65 5.06 14.10
C HIS A 38 6.58 6.12 14.35
N ARG A 39 6.19 6.30 15.62
CA ARG A 39 5.04 7.14 15.96
C ARG A 39 5.38 8.61 16.16
N TYR A 40 6.62 8.94 16.47
CA TYR A 40 7.01 10.31 16.81
C TYR A 40 8.49 10.56 16.60
N HIS A 41 8.80 11.67 15.92
CA HIS A 41 10.11 12.30 15.91
C HIS A 41 9.96 13.82 15.94
N GLU A 42 10.89 14.49 16.61
CA GLU A 42 10.99 15.95 16.66
C GLU A 42 12.46 16.36 16.72
N VAL A 43 12.77 17.41 15.97
CA VAL A 43 14.10 17.97 15.80
C VAL A 43 14.69 18.38 17.14
N ASN A 44 15.95 18.00 17.38
CA ASN A 44 16.69 18.24 18.62
C ASN A 44 16.07 17.64 19.90
N LYS A 45 15.02 16.82 19.79
CA LYS A 45 14.36 16.17 20.94
C LYS A 45 14.42 14.65 20.90
N THR A 46 14.40 14.08 19.69
CA THR A 46 14.41 12.64 19.49
C THR A 46 15.68 12.20 18.77
N GLU A 47 15.99 10.91 18.87
CA GLU A 47 17.15 10.29 18.26
C GLU A 47 16.72 9.18 17.30
N ILE A 48 17.53 8.94 16.27
CA ILE A 48 17.37 7.88 15.28
C ILE A 48 17.93 6.59 15.86
N THR A 49 17.07 5.64 16.19
CA THR A 49 17.41 4.34 16.80
C THR A 49 16.75 3.23 16.02
N ARG A 50 17.33 2.03 15.92
CA ARG A 50 16.74 0.97 15.08
C ARG A 50 16.44 -0.30 15.87
N PRO A 51 15.41 -1.07 15.51
CA PRO A 51 15.25 -2.40 16.04
C PRO A 51 16.34 -3.34 15.52
N HIS A 52 17.03 -4.00 16.44
CA HIS A 52 17.99 -5.06 16.17
C HIS A 52 17.54 -6.35 16.82
N TYR A 53 17.64 -7.43 16.08
CA TYR A 53 17.46 -8.78 16.56
C TYR A 53 18.82 -9.35 16.97
N ASN A 54 18.92 -9.75 18.24
CA ASN A 54 20.07 -10.45 18.79
C ASN A 54 19.61 -11.58 19.71
N ASP A 55 20.18 -12.78 19.55
CA ASP A 55 20.00 -13.93 20.45
C ASP A 55 18.55 -14.25 20.88
N GLY A 56 17.57 -14.07 19.99
CA GLY A 56 16.17 -14.40 20.28
C GLY A 56 15.27 -13.20 20.56
N GLU A 57 15.85 -12.02 20.81
CA GLU A 57 15.12 -10.83 21.25
C GLU A 57 15.31 -9.64 20.30
N TRP A 58 14.29 -8.80 20.23
CA TRP A 58 14.34 -7.52 19.53
C TRP A 58 14.64 -6.42 20.54
N THR A 59 15.73 -5.69 20.34
CA THR A 59 16.16 -4.55 21.15
C THR A 59 16.26 -3.29 20.28
N TYR A 60 16.41 -2.14 20.93
CA TYR A 60 16.72 -0.88 20.27
C TYR A 60 18.08 -0.39 20.73
N ASP A 61 18.74 0.40 19.89
CA ASP A 61 19.95 1.12 20.30
C ASP A 61 19.66 2.01 21.52
N GLU A 62 20.57 2.03 22.49
CA GLU A 62 20.43 2.88 23.69
C GLU A 62 20.48 4.37 23.34
N LYS A 63 21.22 4.72 22.29
CA LYS A 63 21.39 6.08 21.78
C LYS A 63 21.48 6.08 20.27
N GLY A 64 20.98 7.15 19.69
CA GLY A 64 20.97 7.40 18.26
C GLY A 64 21.54 8.74 17.88
N LYS A 65 21.59 9.03 16.58
CA LYS A 65 21.88 10.38 16.11
C LYS A 65 20.67 11.28 16.32
N THR A 66 20.89 12.49 16.81
CA THR A 66 19.81 13.46 17.02
C THR A 66 19.12 13.81 15.70
N VAL A 67 17.79 13.79 15.69
CA VAL A 67 16.99 14.22 14.53
C VAL A 67 17.20 15.71 14.27
N LYS A 68 17.44 16.07 13.01
CA LYS A 68 17.62 17.46 12.55
C LYS A 68 16.56 17.92 11.57
N LYS A 69 15.89 16.99 10.88
CA LYS A 69 14.77 17.32 9.98
C LYS A 69 13.81 16.15 9.83
N ILE A 70 12.54 16.43 9.54
CA ILE A 70 11.59 15.46 9.00
C ILE A 70 11.36 15.78 7.52
N VAL A 71 11.47 14.77 6.65
CA VAL A 71 11.23 14.89 5.20
C VAL A 71 10.23 13.84 4.74
N GLY A 72 9.25 14.28 3.95
CA GLY A 72 8.27 13.43 3.28
C GLY A 72 8.46 13.48 1.78
N PHE A 73 8.61 12.32 1.15
CA PHE A 73 8.65 12.16 -0.30
C PHE A 73 7.32 11.61 -0.82
N ASP A 74 6.91 12.03 -2.01
CA ASP A 74 5.73 11.54 -2.73
C ASP A 74 6.11 11.10 -4.14
N ALA A 75 5.82 9.84 -4.49
CA ALA A 75 6.02 9.32 -5.82
C ALA A 75 4.94 9.89 -6.76
N ASN A 76 5.37 10.72 -7.70
CA ASN A 76 4.48 11.29 -8.68
C ASN A 76 3.84 10.18 -9.53
N GLY A 77 2.54 9.93 -9.37
CA GLY A 77 1.81 8.93 -10.16
C GLY A 77 2.36 7.51 -10.03
N LEU A 78 2.51 6.98 -8.81
CA LEU A 78 3.08 5.63 -8.56
C LEU A 78 2.38 4.51 -9.35
N TYR A 79 1.05 4.46 -9.33
CA TYR A 79 0.31 3.45 -10.11
C TYR A 79 0.43 3.66 -11.61
N LEU A 80 0.63 4.90 -12.06
CA LEU A 80 0.85 5.19 -13.47
C LEU A 80 2.23 4.73 -13.92
N HIS A 81 3.27 4.97 -13.11
CA HIS A 81 4.59 4.41 -13.33
C HIS A 81 4.51 2.89 -13.46
N SER A 82 3.87 2.25 -12.48
CA SER A 82 3.69 0.80 -12.45
C SER A 82 2.88 0.28 -13.65
N LEU A 83 1.88 1.02 -14.12
CA LEU A 83 1.10 0.66 -15.32
C LEU A 83 1.94 0.74 -16.61
N GLY A 84 2.98 1.58 -16.64
CA GLY A 84 3.95 1.69 -17.72
C GLY A 84 4.98 0.55 -17.76
N GLU A 85 5.04 -0.28 -16.72
CA GLU A 85 5.91 -1.45 -16.67
C GLU A 85 5.37 -2.62 -17.50
N GLU A 86 6.16 -3.70 -17.58
CA GLU A 86 5.77 -4.90 -18.31
C GLU A 86 4.56 -5.56 -17.66
N MET A 87 3.50 -5.76 -18.45
CA MET A 87 2.22 -6.30 -18.01
C MET A 87 2.05 -7.77 -18.42
N PRO A 88 1.34 -8.57 -17.61
CA PRO A 88 1.03 -9.96 -17.93
C PRO A 88 0.01 -10.06 -19.07
N CYS A 89 0.49 -10.43 -20.25
CA CYS A 89 -0.29 -10.65 -21.46
C CYS A 89 -0.38 -12.15 -21.81
N GLY A 90 -1.23 -12.49 -22.78
CA GLY A 90 -1.54 -13.87 -23.15
C GLY A 90 -2.61 -14.51 -22.27
N LYS A 91 -3.00 -15.74 -22.61
CA LYS A 91 -3.89 -16.55 -21.78
C LYS A 91 -3.12 -17.08 -20.58
N LEU A 92 -3.62 -16.78 -19.39
CA LEU A 92 -2.97 -17.11 -18.13
C LEU A 92 -3.61 -18.36 -17.53
N TYR A 93 -2.79 -19.35 -17.17
CA TYR A 93 -3.21 -20.59 -16.52
C TYR A 93 -2.37 -20.80 -15.27
N PHE A 94 -2.98 -21.30 -14.20
CA PHE A 94 -2.22 -21.75 -13.04
C PHE A 94 -1.72 -23.16 -13.32
N LYS A 95 -0.41 -23.37 -13.23
CA LYS A 95 0.26 -24.66 -13.38
C LYS A 95 0.80 -25.05 -12.01
N GLU A 96 0.29 -26.14 -11.44
CA GLU A 96 0.87 -26.74 -10.24
C GLU A 96 2.27 -27.25 -10.58
N ASN A 97 3.24 -26.89 -9.73
CA ASN A 97 4.64 -27.25 -9.88
C ASN A 97 5.33 -27.01 -8.52
N ASP A 98 6.18 -27.93 -8.09
CA ASP A 98 6.97 -27.86 -6.86
C ASP A 98 8.49 -27.87 -7.09
N ASP A 99 8.94 -27.92 -8.35
CA ASP A 99 10.34 -27.80 -8.77
C ASP A 99 10.82 -26.34 -8.67
N TRP A 100 11.04 -25.92 -7.42
CA TRP A 100 11.55 -24.59 -7.13
C TRP A 100 12.93 -24.36 -7.74
N ARG A 101 13.81 -25.37 -7.77
CA ARG A 101 15.19 -25.19 -8.21
C ARG A 101 15.28 -24.70 -9.65
N THR A 102 14.57 -25.35 -10.57
CA THR A 102 14.55 -24.91 -11.97
C THR A 102 13.85 -23.56 -12.13
N ILE A 103 12.78 -23.31 -11.38
CA ILE A 103 12.04 -22.04 -11.47
C ILE A 103 12.86 -20.87 -10.88
N GLU A 104 13.63 -21.10 -9.82
CA GLU A 104 14.52 -20.12 -9.19
C GLU A 104 15.56 -19.60 -10.20
N GLU A 105 16.24 -20.51 -10.89
CA GLU A 105 17.22 -20.17 -11.94
C GLU A 105 16.57 -19.31 -13.03
N GLN A 106 15.35 -19.68 -13.47
CA GLN A 106 14.61 -18.91 -14.47
C GLN A 106 14.16 -17.53 -13.98
N VAL A 107 13.78 -17.40 -12.70
CA VAL A 107 13.42 -16.11 -12.10
C VAL A 107 14.64 -15.21 -11.97
N LEU A 108 15.78 -15.74 -11.49
CA LEU A 108 17.02 -14.98 -11.29
C LEU A 108 17.65 -14.53 -12.62
N CYS A 109 17.60 -15.36 -13.67
CA CYS A 109 18.10 -14.98 -15.00
C CYS A 109 17.07 -14.22 -15.87
N ASP A 110 15.91 -13.85 -15.32
CA ASP A 110 14.82 -13.14 -16.00
C ASP A 110 14.20 -13.88 -17.21
N SER A 111 14.37 -15.19 -17.31
CA SER A 111 13.71 -15.97 -18.36
C SER A 111 12.25 -16.27 -18.02
N PHE A 112 11.89 -16.30 -16.73
CA PHE A 112 10.50 -16.47 -16.27
C PHE A 112 9.79 -15.13 -16.09
N PHE A 113 8.64 -14.96 -16.74
CA PHE A 113 7.74 -13.82 -16.53
C PHE A 113 6.34 -14.27 -16.15
N GLY A 114 5.82 -13.78 -15.03
CA GLY A 114 4.51 -14.20 -14.54
C GLY A 114 4.34 -13.97 -13.06
N PHE A 115 3.55 -14.85 -12.43
CA PHE A 115 3.30 -14.85 -11.00
C PHE A 115 3.59 -16.23 -10.42
N LEU A 116 4.11 -16.29 -9.20
CA LEU A 116 4.43 -17.53 -8.51
C LEU A 116 3.69 -17.55 -7.18
N GLU A 117 3.06 -18.69 -6.85
CA GLU A 117 2.48 -18.91 -5.53
C GLU A 117 3.50 -19.64 -4.67
N VAL A 118 3.99 -18.97 -3.63
CA VAL A 118 5.14 -19.44 -2.83
C VAL A 118 4.92 -19.26 -1.34
N ASP A 119 5.61 -20.08 -0.55
CA ASP A 119 6.00 -19.72 0.82
C ASP A 119 7.38 -19.04 0.75
N ILE A 120 7.52 -17.88 1.38
CA ILE A 120 8.74 -17.06 1.33
C ILE A 120 9.09 -16.53 2.72
N SER A 121 10.38 -16.48 3.02
CA SER A 121 10.90 -15.98 4.29
C SER A 121 12.20 -15.20 4.11
N VAL A 122 12.39 -14.20 4.97
CA VAL A 122 13.68 -13.57 5.21
C VAL A 122 14.48 -14.47 6.15
N PRO A 123 15.69 -14.93 5.78
CA PRO A 123 16.52 -15.73 6.66
C PRO A 123 17.01 -14.90 7.85
N LYS A 124 17.30 -15.57 8.97
CA LYS A 124 17.57 -14.91 10.27
C LYS A 124 18.71 -13.91 10.23
N ASP A 125 19.79 -14.22 9.50
CA ASP A 125 20.95 -13.34 9.30
C ASP A 125 20.60 -12.03 8.58
N LYS A 126 19.46 -11.99 7.88
CA LYS A 126 18.92 -10.80 7.19
C LYS A 126 17.80 -10.10 7.95
N TRP A 127 17.42 -10.55 9.15
CA TRP A 127 16.34 -9.91 9.91
C TRP A 127 16.64 -8.45 10.23
N ASN A 128 17.87 -8.13 10.63
CA ASN A 128 18.31 -6.74 10.87
C ASN A 128 18.35 -5.92 9.58
N TYR A 129 18.61 -6.56 8.44
CA TYR A 129 18.59 -5.88 7.15
C TYR A 129 17.17 -5.44 6.76
N PHE A 130 16.16 -6.26 7.06
CA PHE A 130 14.73 -6.04 6.74
C PHE A 130 13.85 -5.60 7.92
N SER A 131 14.45 -5.23 9.07
CA SER A 131 13.72 -5.00 10.32
C SER A 131 12.84 -3.76 10.27
N GLU A 132 13.32 -2.67 9.68
CA GLU A 132 12.52 -1.45 9.51
C GLU A 132 11.52 -1.61 8.35
N MET A 133 11.99 -1.96 7.15
CA MET A 133 11.14 -2.08 5.95
C MET A 133 11.05 -3.51 5.42
N SER A 134 10.23 -4.34 6.08
CA SER A 134 10.04 -5.73 5.65
C SER A 134 9.48 -5.85 4.21
N PRO A 135 10.01 -6.77 3.38
CA PRO A 135 9.72 -6.79 1.94
C PRO A 135 8.44 -7.56 1.57
N ILE A 136 7.90 -8.34 2.50
CA ILE A 136 6.76 -9.22 2.24
C ILE A 136 5.47 -8.55 2.72
N PHE A 137 4.61 -8.18 1.77
CA PHE A 137 3.31 -7.56 2.03
C PHE A 137 2.19 -8.59 1.95
N VAL A 138 1.44 -8.76 3.04
CA VAL A 138 0.36 -9.75 3.12
C VAL A 138 -0.92 -9.18 3.71
N ASN A 139 -2.05 -9.57 3.14
CA ASN A 139 -3.34 -9.36 3.81
C ASN A 139 -3.52 -10.46 4.87
N LYS A 140 -3.48 -10.08 6.15
CA LYS A 140 -3.74 -10.98 7.27
C LYS A 140 -5.03 -10.58 7.96
N GLU A 141 -5.77 -11.56 8.47
CA GLU A 141 -6.80 -11.27 9.46
C GLU A 141 -6.10 -10.86 10.76
N TYR A 142 -6.40 -9.67 11.22
CA TYR A 142 -5.94 -9.15 12.49
C TYR A 142 -7.04 -9.34 13.51
N ASP A 143 -6.73 -10.06 14.58
CA ASP A 143 -7.60 -10.27 15.74
C ASP A 143 -6.83 -10.06 17.05
N GLU A 144 -7.47 -10.35 18.17
CA GLU A 144 -6.90 -10.20 19.52
C GLU A 144 -5.67 -11.08 19.77
N THR A 145 -5.55 -12.23 19.09
CA THR A 145 -4.43 -13.19 19.32
C THR A 145 -3.12 -12.72 18.70
N ILE A 146 -3.20 -11.86 17.68
CA ILE A 146 -2.04 -11.28 16.98
C ILE A 146 -1.76 -9.85 17.48
N CYS A 147 -2.63 -9.31 18.34
CA CYS A 147 -2.49 -7.97 18.90
C CYS A 147 -1.30 -7.94 19.87
N GLY A 148 -0.28 -7.11 19.61
CA GLY A 148 0.86 -6.98 20.51
C GLY A 148 0.48 -6.34 21.86
N ASP A 149 1.26 -6.65 22.90
CA ASP A 149 1.00 -6.25 24.30
C ASP A 149 0.71 -4.77 24.49
N TYR A 150 1.45 -3.90 23.79
CA TYR A 150 1.22 -2.45 23.83
C TYR A 150 -0.21 -2.10 23.38
N THR A 151 -0.65 -2.63 22.24
CA THR A 151 -1.98 -2.35 21.70
C THR A 151 -3.07 -2.97 22.56
N GLN A 152 -2.85 -4.16 23.12
CA GLN A 152 -3.81 -4.75 24.07
C GLN A 152 -3.98 -3.87 25.32
N LYS A 153 -2.87 -3.42 25.91
CA LYS A 153 -2.87 -2.51 27.08
C LYS A 153 -3.57 -1.18 26.76
N LEU A 154 -3.30 -0.62 25.57
CA LEU A 154 -3.93 0.62 25.09
C LEU A 154 -5.44 0.45 24.88
N LEU A 155 -5.88 -0.64 24.26
CA LEU A 155 -7.30 -0.92 24.06
C LEU A 155 -8.03 -1.06 25.40
N LYS A 156 -7.40 -1.76 26.37
CA LYS A 156 -7.93 -1.90 27.73
C LYS A 156 -8.04 -0.55 28.44
N SER A 157 -7.03 0.33 28.34
CA SER A 157 -7.10 1.65 28.96
C SER A 157 -8.14 2.57 28.33
N LEU A 158 -8.50 2.31 27.07
CA LEU A 158 -9.51 3.06 26.32
C LEU A 158 -10.92 2.44 26.41
N ASP A 159 -11.12 1.40 27.20
CA ASP A 159 -12.36 0.60 27.26
C ASP A 159 -12.85 0.16 25.86
N ARG A 160 -11.90 -0.27 25.02
CA ARG A 160 -12.16 -0.74 23.65
C ARG A 160 -11.81 -2.22 23.51
N LYS A 161 -12.58 -2.91 22.66
CA LYS A 161 -12.31 -4.30 22.29
C LYS A 161 -11.54 -4.38 20.97
N PRO A 162 -10.63 -5.35 20.80
CA PRO A 162 -10.01 -5.61 19.52
C PRO A 162 -11.07 -5.92 18.45
N THR A 163 -10.98 -5.26 17.30
CA THR A 163 -11.87 -5.56 16.17
C THR A 163 -11.20 -6.49 15.18
N LYS A 164 -11.87 -7.61 14.86
CA LYS A 164 -11.44 -8.47 13.76
C LYS A 164 -11.51 -7.71 12.45
N SER A 165 -10.39 -7.63 11.73
CA SER A 165 -10.34 -6.93 10.45
C SER A 165 -9.22 -7.46 9.57
N ARG A 166 -9.45 -7.52 8.27
CA ARG A 166 -8.40 -7.86 7.30
C ARG A 166 -7.52 -6.62 7.09
N LYS A 167 -6.24 -6.73 7.39
CA LYS A 167 -5.25 -5.64 7.25
C LYS A 167 -4.12 -6.08 6.35
N LEU A 168 -3.62 -5.14 5.54
CA LEU A 168 -2.34 -5.30 4.86
C LEU A 168 -1.24 -5.02 5.88
N VAL A 169 -0.34 -5.98 6.08
CA VAL A 169 0.80 -5.87 6.98
C VAL A 169 2.07 -6.23 6.23
N VAL A 170 3.21 -5.76 6.73
CA VAL A 170 4.51 -6.28 6.33
C VAL A 170 4.96 -7.37 7.30
N SER A 171 5.72 -8.33 6.79
CA SER A 171 6.17 -9.51 7.52
C SER A 171 7.55 -9.94 7.04
N LEU A 172 8.25 -10.71 7.85
CA LEU A 172 9.48 -11.42 7.46
C LEU A 172 9.19 -12.79 6.83
N GLN A 173 7.94 -13.24 6.85
CA GLN A 173 7.52 -14.50 6.24
C GLN A 173 6.08 -14.46 5.76
N ALA A 174 5.78 -15.22 4.72
CA ALA A 174 4.43 -15.45 4.24
C ALA A 174 4.28 -16.87 3.70
N LYS A 175 3.05 -17.38 3.79
CA LYS A 175 2.68 -18.66 3.18
C LYS A 175 1.65 -18.45 2.07
N LYS A 176 1.77 -19.21 0.99
CA LYS A 176 0.86 -19.22 -0.17
C LYS A 176 0.55 -17.82 -0.71
N ILE A 177 1.57 -16.97 -0.82
CA ILE A 177 1.45 -15.64 -1.41
C ILE A 177 1.69 -15.73 -2.92
N LEU A 178 0.85 -15.06 -3.71
CA LEU A 178 1.08 -14.87 -5.15
C LEU A 178 1.91 -13.60 -5.39
N ILE A 179 3.12 -13.74 -5.95
CA ILE A 179 4.08 -12.65 -6.18
C ILE A 179 4.44 -12.59 -7.66
N LYS A 180 4.51 -11.39 -8.24
CA LYS A 180 5.01 -11.21 -9.61
C LYS A 180 6.51 -11.53 -9.67
N SER A 181 6.97 -12.18 -10.75
CA SER A 181 8.37 -12.60 -10.88
C SER A 181 9.38 -11.46 -10.74
N THR A 182 9.04 -10.24 -11.17
CA THR A 182 9.90 -9.05 -11.04
C THR A 182 10.18 -8.68 -9.59
N ARG A 183 9.15 -8.68 -8.72
CA ARG A 183 9.31 -8.42 -7.29
C ARG A 183 9.96 -9.60 -6.58
N LEU A 184 9.59 -10.83 -6.94
CA LEU A 184 10.19 -12.03 -6.37
C LEU A 184 11.70 -12.07 -6.64
N ARG A 185 12.11 -11.81 -7.89
CA ARG A 185 13.53 -11.73 -8.26
C ARG A 185 14.29 -10.73 -7.39
N TRP A 186 13.78 -9.50 -7.27
CA TRP A 186 14.40 -8.49 -6.40
C TRP A 186 14.52 -9.00 -4.95
N MET A 187 13.49 -9.65 -4.42
CA MET A 187 13.54 -10.23 -3.07
C MET A 187 14.62 -11.30 -2.91
N LEU A 188 14.78 -12.19 -3.90
CA LEU A 188 15.81 -13.24 -3.91
C LEU A 188 17.22 -12.64 -4.01
N GLU A 189 17.42 -11.64 -4.87
CA GLU A 189 18.68 -10.91 -5.00
C GLU A 189 19.10 -10.22 -3.69
N HIS A 190 18.13 -9.86 -2.84
CA HIS A 190 18.37 -9.28 -1.51
C HIS A 190 18.41 -10.33 -0.38
N GLY A 191 18.41 -11.62 -0.72
CA GLY A 191 18.60 -12.73 0.22
C GLY A 191 17.33 -13.29 0.84
N CYS A 192 16.13 -12.95 0.35
CA CYS A 192 14.93 -13.71 0.72
C CYS A 192 15.00 -15.13 0.14
N ILE A 193 14.34 -16.08 0.79
CA ILE A 193 14.34 -17.48 0.38
C ILE A 193 12.91 -17.95 0.18
N VAL A 194 12.64 -18.55 -0.97
CA VAL A 194 11.41 -19.33 -1.18
C VAL A 194 11.61 -20.70 -0.56
N THR A 195 10.73 -21.05 0.38
CA THR A 195 10.77 -22.33 1.10
C THR A 195 9.87 -23.38 0.48
N LYS A 196 8.89 -22.94 -0.34
CA LYS A 196 8.01 -23.84 -1.08
C LYS A 196 7.41 -23.15 -2.30
N LEU A 197 7.42 -23.83 -3.43
CA LEU A 197 6.63 -23.47 -4.62
C LEU A 197 5.34 -24.32 -4.65
N TYR A 198 4.20 -23.68 -4.92
CA TYR A 198 2.93 -24.38 -5.16
C TYR A 198 2.57 -24.44 -6.64
N GLY A 199 3.10 -23.50 -7.42
CA GLY A 199 2.85 -23.39 -8.84
C GLY A 199 3.03 -21.96 -9.32
N TYR A 200 2.77 -21.76 -10.61
CA TYR A 200 3.01 -20.49 -11.26
C TYR A 200 1.98 -20.19 -12.36
N ILE A 201 1.91 -18.92 -12.73
CA ILE A 201 1.11 -18.38 -13.82
C ILE A 201 2.08 -17.68 -14.76
N GLU A 202 2.44 -18.36 -15.83
CA GLU A 202 3.33 -17.83 -16.86
C GLU A 202 2.58 -16.84 -17.76
N ALA A 203 3.25 -15.74 -18.13
CA ALA A 203 2.69 -14.68 -18.93
C ALA A 203 3.66 -14.25 -20.03
N LYS A 204 3.13 -13.61 -21.07
CA LYS A 204 3.94 -12.91 -22.06
C LYS A 204 4.16 -11.46 -21.60
N ARG A 205 5.40 -11.00 -21.56
CA ARG A 205 5.76 -9.63 -21.16
C ARG A 205 5.45 -8.63 -22.28
N ARG A 206 4.83 -7.49 -21.93
CA ARG A 206 4.67 -6.34 -22.83
C ARG A 206 4.31 -5.05 -22.07
N ARG A 207 4.95 -3.94 -22.43
CA ARG A 207 4.49 -2.59 -22.05
C ARG A 207 3.35 -2.17 -22.98
N ILE A 208 2.10 -2.26 -22.52
CA ILE A 208 0.91 -2.06 -23.36
C ILE A 208 0.19 -0.72 -23.10
N PHE A 209 0.37 -0.12 -21.92
CA PHE A 209 -0.31 1.12 -21.56
C PHE A 209 0.57 2.34 -21.85
N LYS A 210 -0.06 3.39 -22.39
CA LYS A 210 0.54 4.72 -22.64
C LYS A 210 -0.36 5.82 -22.05
N GLY A 211 -0.81 5.70 -20.79
CA GLY A 211 -1.69 6.68 -20.15
C GLY A 211 -2.45 6.18 -18.91
N ASN A 212 -3.29 7.05 -18.32
CA ASN A 212 -3.55 7.06 -16.87
C ASN A 212 -4.95 6.57 -16.42
N SER A 213 -5.83 6.15 -17.33
CA SER A 213 -7.28 6.09 -17.02
C SER A 213 -7.86 4.70 -16.75
N ALA A 214 -7.12 3.60 -16.97
CA ALA A 214 -7.70 2.26 -16.94
C ALA A 214 -7.62 1.54 -15.58
N PHE A 215 -6.61 1.83 -14.74
CA PHE A 215 -6.29 0.99 -13.56
C PHE A 215 -7.45 0.82 -12.58
N GLY A 216 -8.16 1.90 -12.22
CA GLY A 216 -9.27 1.82 -11.26
C GLY A 216 -10.41 0.88 -11.69
N ARG A 217 -10.51 0.56 -12.99
CA ARG A 217 -11.48 -0.43 -13.51
C ARG A 217 -10.94 -1.85 -13.47
N THR A 218 -9.63 -2.08 -13.59
CA THR A 218 -9.06 -3.43 -13.74
C THR A 218 -9.23 -4.28 -12.49
N GLY A 219 -9.20 -3.68 -11.30
CA GLY A 219 -9.36 -4.34 -10.00
C GLY A 219 -10.79 -4.35 -9.43
N MET A 220 -11.81 -4.00 -10.24
CA MET A 220 -13.18 -3.88 -9.77
C MET A 220 -13.82 -5.22 -9.41
N ASP A 221 -14.25 -5.38 -8.15
CA ASP A 221 -14.99 -6.56 -7.71
C ASP A 221 -16.48 -6.44 -8.03
N LYS A 222 -16.86 -6.99 -9.19
CA LYS A 222 -18.25 -6.99 -9.66
C LYS A 222 -19.20 -7.84 -8.82
N ASN A 223 -18.70 -8.68 -7.92
CA ASN A 223 -19.57 -9.46 -7.02
C ASN A 223 -20.27 -8.57 -5.98
N LYS A 224 -19.72 -7.37 -5.73
CA LYS A 224 -20.30 -6.38 -4.81
C LYS A 224 -21.34 -5.49 -5.48
N HIS A 225 -21.50 -5.56 -6.80
CA HIS A 225 -22.47 -4.75 -7.52
C HIS A 225 -23.89 -5.21 -7.23
N LYS A 226 -24.75 -4.24 -6.90
CA LYS A 226 -26.18 -4.44 -6.70
C LYS A 226 -26.95 -3.82 -7.87
N LYS A 227 -28.10 -4.40 -8.17
CA LYS A 227 -29.09 -3.80 -9.07
C LYS A 227 -30.17 -3.18 -8.21
N VAL A 228 -30.48 -1.92 -8.51
CA VAL A 228 -31.52 -1.17 -7.85
C VAL A 228 -32.70 -1.04 -8.80
N THR A 229 -33.90 -1.32 -8.31
CA THR A 229 -35.15 -1.16 -9.06
C THR A 229 -36.20 -0.55 -8.15
N PHE A 230 -36.97 0.41 -8.66
CA PHE A 230 -38.16 0.93 -7.99
C PHE A 230 -39.37 0.07 -8.35
N CYS A 231 -40.20 -0.24 -7.36
CA CYS A 231 -41.35 -1.12 -7.53
C CYS A 231 -42.49 -0.77 -6.57
N ASP A 232 -43.71 -1.24 -6.85
CA ASP A 232 -44.86 -1.10 -5.93
C ASP A 232 -44.80 -2.12 -4.77
N GLU A 233 -45.73 -2.02 -3.83
CA GLU A 233 -45.80 -2.91 -2.66
C GLU A 233 -45.95 -4.40 -3.04
N VAL A 234 -46.73 -4.71 -4.07
CA VAL A 234 -46.97 -6.10 -4.50
C VAL A 234 -45.67 -6.69 -5.08
N GLN A 235 -44.99 -5.92 -5.92
CA GLN A 235 -43.71 -6.29 -6.52
C GLN A 235 -42.62 -6.40 -5.44
N PHE A 236 -42.61 -5.51 -4.45
CA PHE A 236 -41.72 -5.58 -3.31
C PHE A 236 -41.89 -6.85 -2.49
N ASN A 237 -43.14 -7.19 -2.13
CA ASN A 237 -43.44 -8.41 -1.38
C ASN A 237 -43.00 -9.67 -2.14
N ARG A 238 -43.10 -9.68 -3.48
CA ARG A 238 -42.52 -10.75 -4.31
C ARG A 238 -40.99 -10.72 -4.30
N ALA A 239 -40.39 -9.54 -4.34
CA ALA A 239 -38.95 -9.36 -4.40
C ALA A 239 -38.22 -9.78 -3.12
N LYS A 240 -38.85 -9.61 -1.94
CA LYS A 240 -38.33 -10.08 -0.64
C LYS A 240 -38.07 -11.58 -0.59
N ASN A 241 -38.88 -12.36 -1.32
CA ASN A 241 -38.75 -13.82 -1.37
C ASN A 241 -37.70 -14.28 -2.41
N ASP A 242 -37.10 -13.37 -3.17
CA ASP A 242 -36.04 -13.70 -4.12
C ASP A 242 -34.74 -14.01 -3.37
N PHE A 243 -34.10 -15.13 -3.67
CA PHE A 243 -32.81 -15.53 -3.08
C PHE A 243 -31.72 -14.44 -3.20
N PHE A 244 -31.80 -13.59 -4.23
CA PHE A 244 -30.85 -12.51 -4.48
C PHE A 244 -31.25 -11.17 -3.85
N TYR A 245 -32.34 -11.11 -3.08
CA TYR A 245 -32.70 -9.93 -2.30
C TYR A 245 -31.55 -9.51 -1.37
N TYR A 246 -31.27 -8.21 -1.31
CA TYR A 246 -30.25 -7.66 -0.41
C TYR A 246 -30.88 -6.73 0.62
N ASP A 247 -31.61 -5.72 0.17
CA ASP A 247 -32.21 -4.69 1.02
C ASP A 247 -33.29 -3.93 0.25
N ALA A 248 -34.11 -3.15 0.95
CA ALA A 248 -35.05 -2.23 0.33
C ALA A 248 -35.35 -1.03 1.23
N GLU A 249 -35.59 0.12 0.59
CA GLU A 249 -36.07 1.34 1.24
C GLU A 249 -37.40 1.78 0.62
N GLU A 250 -38.35 2.22 1.45
CA GLU A 250 -39.66 2.69 1.00
C GLU A 250 -39.67 4.21 0.77
N TYR A 251 -40.35 4.63 -0.30
CA TYR A 251 -40.48 5.98 -0.81
C TYR A 251 -41.93 6.22 -1.29
N ASN A 252 -42.81 6.74 -0.43
CA ASN A 252 -44.21 7.11 -0.75
C ASN A 252 -44.99 6.00 -1.48
N GLY A 253 -44.98 4.78 -0.93
CA GLY A 253 -45.67 3.62 -1.52
C GLY A 253 -44.93 2.97 -2.70
N ALA A 254 -43.81 3.54 -3.15
CA ALA A 254 -42.82 2.86 -4.00
C ALA A 254 -41.66 2.33 -3.15
N TYR A 255 -41.01 1.28 -3.61
CA TYR A 255 -39.92 0.60 -2.89
C TYR A 255 -38.69 0.54 -3.78
N GLU A 256 -37.59 1.15 -3.33
CA GLU A 256 -36.27 0.96 -3.90
C GLU A 256 -35.70 -0.37 -3.42
N VAL A 257 -35.75 -1.40 -4.27
CA VAL A 257 -35.25 -2.72 -3.93
C VAL A 257 -33.86 -2.92 -4.51
N SER A 258 -32.91 -3.24 -3.63
CA SER A 258 -31.55 -3.66 -3.97
C SER A 258 -31.47 -5.18 -4.04
N LYS A 259 -31.01 -5.71 -5.18
CA LYS A 259 -30.72 -7.14 -5.38
C LYS A 259 -29.27 -7.38 -5.77
N ARG A 260 -28.72 -8.52 -5.35
CA ARG A 260 -27.47 -9.07 -5.88
C ARG A 260 -27.68 -9.51 -7.33
N SER A 261 -26.61 -9.49 -8.11
CA SER A 261 -26.68 -9.95 -9.51
C SER A 261 -26.72 -11.48 -9.56
N ARG A 262 -27.73 -12.07 -10.21
CA ARG A 262 -27.84 -13.53 -10.42
C ARG A 262 -26.66 -14.12 -11.19
N LYS A 263 -26.14 -13.36 -12.16
CA LYS A 263 -24.97 -13.70 -12.97
C LYS A 263 -24.02 -12.51 -12.95
N VAL A 264 -22.75 -12.75 -12.64
CA VAL A 264 -21.70 -11.73 -12.64
C VAL A 264 -20.72 -12.05 -13.75
N LYS A 265 -20.66 -11.18 -14.77
CA LYS A 265 -19.67 -11.31 -15.84
C LYS A 265 -18.32 -10.79 -15.35
N GLN A 266 -17.35 -11.69 -15.14
CA GLN A 266 -15.98 -11.35 -14.73
C GLN A 266 -15.14 -10.88 -15.92
N ASN A 267 -15.45 -9.70 -16.45
CA ASN A 267 -14.75 -9.11 -17.61
C ASN A 267 -13.79 -7.98 -17.24
N MET A 268 -13.21 -8.02 -16.04
CA MET A 268 -12.15 -7.09 -15.62
C MET A 268 -10.78 -7.76 -15.78
N THR A 269 -9.77 -6.96 -16.10
CA THR A 269 -8.39 -7.41 -16.33
C THR A 269 -7.62 -7.50 -15.01
N LEU A 270 -8.04 -8.40 -14.14
CA LEU A 270 -7.56 -8.50 -12.76
C LEU A 270 -6.03 -8.70 -12.66
N GLN A 271 -5.42 -9.39 -13.61
CA GLN A 271 -3.96 -9.58 -13.69
C GLN A 271 -3.20 -8.24 -13.79
N ILE A 272 -3.81 -7.24 -14.42
CA ILE A 272 -3.24 -5.88 -14.51
C ILE A 272 -3.31 -5.19 -13.16
N ALA A 273 -4.44 -5.34 -12.45
CA ALA A 273 -4.58 -4.79 -11.12
C ALA A 273 -3.52 -5.36 -10.17
N CYS A 274 -3.37 -6.70 -10.18
CA CYS A 274 -2.37 -7.40 -9.38
C CYS A 274 -0.95 -6.98 -9.76
N SER A 275 -0.61 -6.90 -11.06
CA SER A 275 0.72 -6.44 -11.50
C SER A 275 1.02 -5.03 -11.00
N VAL A 276 0.12 -4.08 -11.21
CA VAL A 276 0.35 -2.68 -10.83
C VAL A 276 0.54 -2.55 -9.32
N TYR A 277 -0.27 -3.23 -8.51
CA TYR A 277 -0.10 -3.22 -7.05
C TYR A 277 1.20 -3.89 -6.59
N ASP A 278 1.71 -4.88 -7.32
CA ASP A 278 2.96 -5.59 -7.04
C ASP A 278 4.17 -4.73 -7.42
N ASP A 279 4.16 -4.17 -8.64
CA ASP A 279 5.18 -3.26 -9.16
C ASP A 279 5.25 -1.95 -8.34
N SER A 280 4.12 -1.45 -7.82
CA SER A 280 4.11 -0.27 -6.93
C SER A 280 4.81 -0.56 -5.60
N LYS A 281 4.57 -1.73 -5.01
CA LYS A 281 5.28 -2.16 -3.80
C LYS A 281 6.77 -2.32 -4.06
N LEU A 282 7.12 -2.91 -5.20
CA LEU A 282 8.51 -3.01 -5.63
C LEU A 282 9.15 -1.62 -5.77
N ARG A 283 8.48 -0.64 -6.38
CA ARG A 283 9.01 0.73 -6.51
C ARG A 283 9.26 1.38 -5.14
N MET A 284 8.36 1.19 -4.17
CA MET A 284 8.56 1.69 -2.80
C MET A 284 9.71 0.96 -2.08
N LEU A 285 9.84 -0.36 -2.26
CA LEU A 285 10.96 -1.13 -1.73
C LEU A 285 12.30 -0.65 -2.32
N LYS A 286 12.36 -0.48 -3.64
CA LYS A 286 13.57 0.02 -4.29
C LYS A 286 13.89 1.46 -3.89
N PHE A 287 12.89 2.30 -3.64
CA PHE A 287 13.15 3.64 -3.10
C PHE A 287 13.80 3.56 -1.71
N TYR A 288 13.30 2.68 -0.84
CA TYR A 288 13.94 2.46 0.46
C TYR A 288 15.37 1.89 0.31
N TYR A 289 15.52 0.76 -0.36
CA TYR A 289 16.76 -0.03 -0.36
C TYR A 289 17.79 0.41 -1.40
N ASP A 290 17.34 0.63 -2.64
CA ASP A 290 18.22 0.91 -3.78
C ASP A 290 18.54 2.42 -3.91
N CYS A 291 17.87 3.27 -3.13
CA CYS A 291 18.10 4.72 -3.09
C CYS A 291 18.48 5.20 -1.68
N ILE A 292 17.54 5.23 -0.72
CA ILE A 292 17.81 5.84 0.59
C ILE A 292 18.89 5.07 1.35
N ASP A 293 18.68 3.78 1.62
CA ASP A 293 19.61 2.90 2.36
C ASP A 293 20.96 2.74 1.65
N LYS A 294 20.93 2.69 0.31
CA LYS A 294 22.13 2.62 -0.51
C LYS A 294 23.05 3.82 -0.24
N TYR A 295 22.53 5.04 -0.35
CA TYR A 295 23.35 6.25 -0.33
C TYR A 295 23.46 6.93 1.04
N VAL A 296 22.56 6.62 1.98
CA VAL A 296 22.53 7.21 3.33
C VAL A 296 22.80 6.12 4.37
N ASP A 297 23.59 6.43 5.39
CA ASP A 297 23.83 5.48 6.47
C ASP A 297 22.55 5.28 7.31
N ARG A 298 22.26 4.05 7.71
CA ARG A 298 21.06 3.74 8.50
C ARG A 298 21.04 4.43 9.87
N SER A 299 22.16 4.90 10.40
CA SER A 299 22.17 5.74 11.60
C SER A 299 21.64 7.15 11.35
N ASP A 300 21.52 7.58 10.08
CA ASP A 300 21.17 8.94 9.68
C ASP A 300 19.73 9.11 9.21
N PHE A 301 18.95 8.04 9.06
CA PHE A 301 17.52 8.11 8.72
C PHE A 301 16.68 7.06 9.42
N GLN A 302 15.39 7.36 9.62
CA GLN A 302 14.40 6.44 10.17
C GLN A 302 13.02 6.71 9.61
N TYR A 303 12.36 5.68 9.10
CA TYR A 303 11.01 5.80 8.54
C TYR A 303 10.00 6.08 9.65
N ILE A 304 9.05 6.97 9.38
CA ILE A 304 7.94 7.28 10.29
C ILE A 304 6.68 6.63 9.76
N GLU A 305 6.36 6.92 8.50
CA GLU A 305 5.12 6.53 7.87
C GLU A 305 5.32 6.36 6.37
N MET A 306 4.57 5.43 5.79
CA MET A 306 4.42 5.28 4.35
C MET A 306 2.94 5.11 4.06
N ASP A 307 2.35 5.93 3.18
CA ASP A 307 1.00 5.71 2.65
C ASP A 307 1.02 5.69 1.13
N THR A 308 0.88 4.48 0.59
CA THR A 308 0.74 4.13 -0.83
C THR A 308 1.93 4.55 -1.68
N ASP A 309 2.08 5.85 -1.90
CA ASP A 309 3.07 6.53 -2.73
C ASP A 309 3.91 7.55 -1.97
N SER A 310 3.61 7.80 -0.69
CA SER A 310 4.39 8.67 0.17
C SER A 310 5.29 7.91 1.15
N ALA A 311 6.44 8.50 1.50
CA ALA A 311 7.37 8.00 2.51
C ALA A 311 7.91 9.16 3.35
N TYR A 312 7.59 9.16 4.64
CA TYR A 312 8.04 10.14 5.62
C TYR A 312 9.11 9.54 6.51
N MET A 313 10.19 10.28 6.73
CA MET A 313 11.33 9.85 7.54
C MET A 313 11.93 11.01 8.35
N ALA A 314 12.49 10.67 9.50
CA ALA A 314 13.40 11.55 10.25
C ALA A 314 14.82 11.39 9.70
N ILE A 315 15.56 12.49 9.64
CA ILE A 315 16.97 12.51 9.22
C ILE A 315 17.85 13.28 10.22
N SER A 316 19.11 12.90 10.32
CA SER A 316 20.10 13.44 11.27
C SER A 316 20.82 14.71 10.81
N ASN A 317 20.50 15.23 9.63
CA ASN A 317 21.03 16.50 9.10
C ASN A 317 19.91 17.33 8.44
N ASN A 318 20.24 18.51 7.92
CA ASN A 318 19.28 19.47 7.40
C ASN A 318 18.68 19.07 6.04
N SER A 319 19.42 18.31 5.24
CA SER A 319 19.00 17.81 3.92
C SER A 319 19.43 16.36 3.71
N LEU A 320 18.81 15.69 2.72
CA LEU A 320 19.21 14.33 2.33
C LEU A 320 20.60 14.33 1.67
N GLU A 321 20.91 15.38 0.92
CA GLU A 321 22.16 15.58 0.17
C GLU A 321 23.39 15.68 1.09
N ASP A 322 23.21 16.23 2.29
CA ASP A 322 24.24 16.31 3.33
C ASP A 322 24.56 14.95 3.96
N LEU A 323 23.67 13.96 3.77
CA LEU A 323 23.77 12.62 4.34
C LEU A 323 24.29 11.58 3.35
N ILE A 324 24.52 11.97 2.10
CA ILE A 324 25.07 11.08 1.09
C ILE A 324 26.50 10.70 1.48
N LYS A 325 26.72 9.39 1.65
CA LYS A 325 28.01 8.76 1.94
C LYS A 325 29.09 9.33 1.02
N PRO A 326 30.19 9.92 1.54
CA PRO A 326 31.19 10.61 0.73
C PRO A 326 31.71 9.77 -0.45
N GLU A 327 31.97 8.49 -0.22
CA GLU A 327 32.47 7.52 -1.20
C GLU A 327 31.46 7.16 -2.29
N MET A 328 30.17 7.43 -2.10
CA MET A 328 29.11 7.15 -3.08
C MET A 328 28.58 8.42 -3.77
N ARG A 329 29.11 9.59 -3.44
CA ARG A 329 28.58 10.89 -3.91
C ARG A 329 28.64 11.03 -5.43
N GLU A 330 29.71 10.57 -6.07
CA GLU A 330 29.83 10.59 -7.54
C GLU A 330 28.76 9.71 -8.21
N GLU A 331 28.56 8.50 -7.70
CA GLU A 331 27.52 7.59 -8.18
C GLU A 331 26.12 8.18 -7.95
N PHE A 332 25.87 8.73 -6.76
CA PHE A 332 24.61 9.39 -6.44
C PHE A 332 24.30 10.51 -7.42
N GLU A 333 25.23 11.44 -7.64
CA GLU A 333 25.03 12.56 -8.56
C GLU A 333 24.73 12.11 -9.99
N LYS A 334 25.38 11.02 -10.44
CA LYS A 334 25.15 10.44 -11.76
C LYS A 334 23.75 9.81 -11.90
N TYR A 335 23.22 9.18 -10.85
CA TYR A 335 21.99 8.38 -10.93
C TYR A 335 20.79 8.93 -10.14
N LYS A 336 20.94 10.02 -9.38
CA LYS A 336 19.86 10.58 -8.54
C LYS A 336 18.60 10.93 -9.33
N ASN A 337 18.75 11.32 -10.60
CA ASN A 337 17.63 11.68 -11.47
C ASN A 337 16.75 10.48 -11.89
N ASN A 338 17.16 9.24 -11.58
CA ASN A 338 16.31 8.05 -11.68
C ASN A 338 15.26 7.97 -10.55
N TRP A 339 15.52 8.72 -9.47
CA TRP A 339 14.73 8.74 -8.24
C TRP A 339 14.06 10.08 -8.03
N PHE A 340 14.77 11.19 -8.24
CA PHE A 340 14.34 12.55 -7.95
C PHE A 340 14.21 13.40 -9.24
N PRO A 341 13.34 14.42 -9.28
CA PRO A 341 13.27 15.37 -10.38
C PRO A 341 14.56 16.14 -10.59
N ARG A 342 14.92 16.38 -11.86
CA ARG A 342 16.00 17.30 -12.21
C ARG A 342 15.62 18.76 -11.92
N THR A 343 16.64 19.56 -11.61
CA THR A 343 16.51 20.98 -11.24
C THR A 343 17.43 21.92 -12.03
N ASP A 344 18.06 21.43 -13.09
CA ASP A 344 19.06 22.14 -13.91
C ASP A 344 18.44 23.16 -14.88
N THR A 345 17.23 22.90 -15.39
CA THR A 345 16.50 23.83 -16.27
C THR A 345 15.03 23.93 -15.87
N GLU A 346 14.38 25.06 -16.16
CA GLU A 346 12.93 25.21 -15.93
C GLU A 346 12.09 24.17 -16.67
N GLU A 347 12.54 23.77 -17.87
CA GLU A 347 11.89 22.74 -18.66
C GLU A 347 11.96 21.37 -17.98
N HIS A 348 13.15 20.98 -17.52
CA HIS A 348 13.33 19.72 -16.78
C HIS A 348 12.51 19.72 -15.49
N CYS A 349 12.54 20.81 -14.70
CA CYS A 349 11.71 20.97 -13.50
C CYS A 349 10.23 20.72 -13.80
N ARG A 350 9.71 21.29 -14.90
CA ARG A 350 8.30 21.20 -15.27
C ARG A 350 7.91 19.79 -15.75
N ILE A 351 8.78 19.14 -16.53
CA ILE A 351 8.55 17.79 -17.04
C ILE A 351 8.65 16.78 -15.89
N ASP A 352 9.73 16.80 -15.13
CA ASP A 352 10.02 15.81 -14.11
C ASP A 352 9.05 15.87 -12.92
N LYS A 353 8.49 17.06 -12.63
CA LYS A 353 7.38 17.21 -11.68
C LYS A 353 6.13 16.40 -12.07
N ARG A 354 6.01 16.01 -13.34
CA ARG A 354 4.92 15.20 -13.90
C ARG A 354 5.37 13.82 -14.40
N THR A 355 6.67 13.51 -14.36
CA THR A 355 7.20 12.21 -14.76
C THR A 355 6.80 11.13 -13.76
N PRO A 356 6.09 10.07 -14.18
CA PRO A 356 5.62 9.05 -13.26
C PRO A 356 6.75 8.24 -12.61
N GLY A 357 6.69 8.09 -11.29
CA GLY A 357 7.60 7.26 -10.49
C GLY A 357 8.78 8.00 -9.88
N LEU A 358 9.01 9.27 -10.23
CA LEU A 358 9.95 10.12 -9.51
C LEU A 358 9.37 10.56 -8.17
N PHE A 359 10.22 10.60 -7.16
CA PHE A 359 9.91 11.02 -5.80
C PHE A 359 10.25 12.49 -5.64
N LYS A 360 9.28 13.30 -5.26
CA LYS A 360 9.47 14.72 -4.95
C LYS A 360 9.29 14.96 -3.46
N ILE A 361 9.94 15.99 -2.93
CA ILE A 361 9.65 16.45 -1.57
C ILE A 361 8.19 16.94 -1.53
N GLU A 362 7.39 16.27 -0.72
CA GLU A 362 5.99 16.60 -0.48
C GLU A 362 5.86 17.62 0.64
N LYS A 363 6.59 17.39 1.75
CA LYS A 363 6.59 18.26 2.92
C LYS A 363 7.85 18.03 3.74
N GLU A 364 8.33 19.12 4.32
CA GLU A 364 9.36 19.10 5.34
C GLU A 364 8.81 19.67 6.65
N GLY A 365 9.38 19.24 7.77
CA GLY A 365 8.96 19.63 9.10
C GLY A 365 10.05 19.53 10.15
N ASP A 366 9.75 20.12 11.31
CA ASP A 366 10.55 20.06 12.54
C ASP A 366 10.04 18.97 13.49
N GLY A 367 8.90 18.36 13.20
CA GLY A 367 8.45 17.16 13.88
C GLY A 367 7.24 16.53 13.21
N MET A 368 7.03 15.27 13.52
CA MET A 368 5.91 14.48 13.00
C MET A 368 5.45 13.46 14.03
N VAL A 369 4.13 13.25 14.05
CA VAL A 369 3.46 12.23 14.84
C VAL A 369 2.56 11.40 13.92
N ALA A 370 2.70 10.08 13.96
CA ALA A 370 1.91 9.12 13.19
C ALA A 370 1.24 8.14 14.15
N LEU A 371 -0.08 8.27 14.31
CA LEU A 371 -0.83 7.47 15.29
C LEU A 371 -1.17 6.08 14.72
N CYS A 372 -1.64 6.06 13.47
CA CYS A 372 -1.96 4.87 12.70
C CYS A 372 -1.97 5.20 11.19
N SER A 373 -2.15 4.17 10.36
CA SER A 373 -2.28 4.32 8.90
C SER A 373 -3.25 5.46 8.55
N LYS A 374 -2.77 6.42 7.75
CA LYS A 374 -3.55 7.58 7.26
C LYS A 374 -4.04 8.55 8.36
N THR A 375 -3.37 8.53 9.52
CA THR A 375 -3.64 9.45 10.64
C THR A 375 -2.33 9.95 11.23
N TYR A 376 -1.89 11.13 10.78
CA TYR A 376 -0.62 11.74 11.16
C TYR A 376 -0.66 13.27 11.06
N CYS A 377 0.29 13.92 11.73
CA CYS A 377 0.52 15.36 11.68
C CYS A 377 2.02 15.63 11.55
N ILE A 378 2.41 16.42 10.56
CA ILE A 378 3.77 16.97 10.42
C ILE A 378 3.67 18.49 10.58
N TRP A 379 4.62 19.09 11.31
CA TRP A 379 4.63 20.52 11.59
C TRP A 379 6.02 21.15 11.42
N THR A 380 6.04 22.46 11.25
CA THR A 380 7.22 23.32 11.43
C THR A 380 7.07 24.15 12.71
N ASN A 381 8.18 24.66 13.23
CA ASN A 381 8.21 25.56 14.38
C ASN A 381 7.55 26.92 14.07
N ASP A 382 7.44 27.29 12.79
CA ASP A 382 6.70 28.46 12.31
C ASP A 382 5.16 28.25 12.28
N ASN A 383 4.66 27.32 13.09
CA ASN A 383 3.23 26.96 13.21
C ASN A 383 2.54 26.52 11.92
N GLN A 384 3.29 26.07 10.90
CA GLN A 384 2.67 25.41 9.75
C GLN A 384 2.52 23.92 10.04
N SER A 385 1.36 23.36 9.73
CA SER A 385 1.15 21.92 9.85
C SER A 385 0.41 21.34 8.65
N LYS A 386 0.67 20.06 8.39
CA LYS A 386 -0.12 19.23 7.49
C LYS A 386 -0.66 18.06 8.30
N VAL A 387 -1.98 17.91 8.28
CA VAL A 387 -2.69 16.89 9.03
C VAL A 387 -3.41 15.94 8.08
N SER A 388 -3.31 14.65 8.39
CA SER A 388 -4.08 13.58 7.77
C SER A 388 -4.87 12.87 8.85
N SER A 389 -6.17 12.67 8.63
CA SER A 389 -7.06 11.93 9.53
C SER A 389 -8.15 11.27 8.71
N LYS A 390 -7.96 9.99 8.40
CA LYS A 390 -8.86 9.29 7.47
C LYS A 390 -10.27 9.23 8.02
N GLY A 391 -11.21 9.73 7.22
CA GLY A 391 -12.64 9.65 7.52
C GLY A 391 -13.14 10.78 8.42
N VAL A 392 -12.31 11.79 8.73
CA VAL A 392 -12.70 13.02 9.45
C VAL A 392 -12.72 14.21 8.49
N GLN A 393 -13.75 15.07 8.60
CA GLN A 393 -13.86 16.30 7.81
C GLN A 393 -12.90 17.38 8.33
N GLN A 394 -11.79 17.60 7.65
CA GLN A 394 -10.71 18.46 8.14
C GLN A 394 -11.15 19.89 8.49
N LYS A 395 -11.81 20.59 7.56
CA LYS A 395 -12.22 22.00 7.77
C LYS A 395 -13.12 22.19 8.98
N ARG A 396 -14.02 21.23 9.24
CA ARG A 396 -14.96 21.29 10.36
C ARG A 396 -14.29 20.98 11.69
N ASN A 397 -13.26 20.15 11.67
CA ASN A 397 -12.57 19.64 12.84
C ASN A 397 -11.20 20.30 13.03
N SER A 398 -10.97 21.48 12.44
CA SER A 398 -9.67 22.16 12.48
C SER A 398 -9.18 22.45 13.91
N SER A 399 -10.09 22.70 14.85
CA SER A 399 -9.76 22.94 16.26
C SER A 399 -9.23 21.72 17.01
N ILE A 400 -9.52 20.51 16.53
CA ILE A 400 -9.05 19.25 17.12
C ILE A 400 -7.95 18.58 16.29
N LEU A 401 -7.76 19.03 15.06
CA LEU A 401 -6.74 18.54 14.13
C LEU A 401 -5.50 19.42 14.23
N THR A 402 -4.88 19.45 15.41
CA THR A 402 -3.66 20.22 15.69
C THR A 402 -2.51 19.31 16.14
N LYS A 403 -1.28 19.82 16.07
CA LYS A 403 -0.09 19.12 16.60
C LYS A 403 -0.31 18.65 18.04
N GLU A 404 -0.79 19.56 18.89
CA GLU A 404 -0.96 19.35 20.33
C GLU A 404 -1.93 18.20 20.57
N LYS A 405 -3.06 18.17 19.87
CA LYS A 405 -4.06 17.10 20.02
C LYS A 405 -3.53 15.74 19.60
N TYR A 406 -2.73 15.67 18.55
CA TYR A 406 -2.11 14.41 18.14
C TYR A 406 -1.07 13.92 19.16
N LEU A 407 -0.23 14.83 19.68
CA LEU A 407 0.75 14.52 20.72
C LEU A 407 0.05 14.07 22.01
N GLU A 408 -1.02 14.77 22.43
CA GLU A 408 -1.84 14.37 23.57
C GLU A 408 -2.43 12.97 23.37
N CYS A 409 -2.95 12.64 22.17
CA CYS A 409 -3.46 11.29 21.88
C CYS A 409 -2.36 10.22 22.04
N LEU A 410 -1.14 10.51 21.57
CA LEU A 410 -0.02 9.59 21.68
C LEU A 410 0.43 9.41 23.14
N VAL A 411 0.65 10.51 23.86
CA VAL A 411 1.26 10.52 25.20
C VAL A 411 0.26 10.10 26.27
N ASN A 412 -0.93 10.71 26.25
CA ASN A 412 -1.96 10.48 27.27
C ASN A 412 -2.80 9.23 26.98
N LYS A 413 -2.56 8.56 25.85
CA LYS A 413 -3.31 7.36 25.43
C LYS A 413 -4.82 7.61 25.39
N GLN A 414 -5.21 8.77 24.89
CA GLN A 414 -6.60 9.22 24.82
C GLN A 414 -7.14 9.25 23.39
N THR A 415 -8.46 9.26 23.25
CA THR A 415 -9.14 9.47 21.97
C THR A 415 -9.61 10.90 21.83
N THR A 416 -9.51 11.44 20.62
CA THR A 416 -10.15 12.70 20.24
C THR A 416 -11.18 12.41 19.16
N ASP A 417 -12.43 12.76 19.42
CA ASP A 417 -13.54 12.48 18.50
C ASP A 417 -13.78 13.66 17.55
N GLY A 418 -13.92 13.36 16.26
CA GLY A 418 -14.34 14.33 15.25
C GLY A 418 -15.83 14.27 14.98
N VAL A 419 -16.42 15.38 14.52
CA VAL A 419 -17.79 15.42 14.03
C VAL A 419 -17.78 15.63 12.52
N ASN A 420 -18.29 14.65 11.79
CA ASN A 420 -18.64 14.81 10.39
C ASN A 420 -20.10 15.21 10.26
N LYS A 421 -20.38 16.21 9.42
CA LYS A 421 -21.75 16.52 9.02
C LYS A 421 -21.88 16.42 7.52
N GLY A 422 -22.95 15.83 7.05
CA GLY A 422 -23.26 15.78 5.63
C GLY A 422 -24.74 15.70 5.41
N TYR A 423 -25.12 15.61 4.14
CA TYR A 423 -26.49 15.39 3.77
C TYR A 423 -26.66 13.93 3.37
N ARG A 424 -27.79 13.36 3.75
CA ARG A 424 -28.24 12.07 3.29
C ARG A 424 -29.70 12.21 2.93
N TYR A 425 -30.06 11.72 1.76
CA TYR A 425 -31.46 11.59 1.40
C TYR A 425 -32.05 10.46 2.26
N GLN A 426 -32.98 10.79 3.16
CA GLN A 426 -33.65 9.84 4.03
C GLN A 426 -35.08 10.29 4.25
N ASN A 427 -36.04 9.37 4.16
CA ASN A 427 -37.47 9.64 4.26
C ASN A 427 -37.90 10.78 3.31
N GLN A 428 -37.42 10.73 2.08
CA GLN A 428 -37.75 11.67 0.99
C GLN A 428 -37.34 13.12 1.18
N GLU A 429 -36.56 13.40 2.21
CA GLU A 429 -36.00 14.71 2.46
C GLU A 429 -34.47 14.64 2.49
N MET A 430 -33.82 15.71 2.05
CA MET A 430 -32.39 15.88 2.31
C MET A 430 -32.21 16.16 3.79
N LYS A 431 -31.85 15.14 4.56
CA LYS A 431 -31.59 15.26 5.99
C LYS A 431 -30.12 15.54 6.24
N THR A 432 -29.84 16.39 7.22
CA THR A 432 -28.49 16.54 7.73
C THR A 432 -28.22 15.38 8.69
N TYR A 433 -27.11 14.68 8.52
CA TYR A 433 -26.63 13.71 9.50
C TYR A 433 -25.39 14.26 10.21
N GLU A 434 -25.22 13.81 11.45
CA GLU A 434 -24.00 14.01 12.21
C GLU A 434 -23.45 12.64 12.60
N GLN A 435 -22.16 12.44 12.35
CA GLN A 435 -21.46 11.21 12.71
C GLN A 435 -20.23 11.56 13.54
N LYS A 436 -20.18 11.02 14.76
CA LYS A 436 -18.96 11.00 15.57
C LYS A 436 -17.96 10.01 14.97
N LYS A 437 -16.70 10.42 14.82
CA LYS A 437 -15.63 9.67 14.17
C LYS A 437 -14.41 9.53 15.04
#